data_AF-A0A7I7LXB3-F1
#
_entry.id   AF-A0A7I7LXB3-F1
#
_cell.length_a   1.000
_cell.length_b   1.000
_cell.length_c   1.000
_cell.angle_alpha   90.00
_cell.angle_beta   90.00
_cell.angle_gamma   90.00
#
_symmetry.space_group_name_H-M   'P 1'
#
loop_
_entity.id
_entity.type
_entity.pdbx_description
1 polymer ?
#
loop_
_entity_poly.entity_id
_entity_poly.type
_entity_poly.pdbx_seq_one_letter_code
_entity_poly.pdbx_strand_id
1 'polypeptide(L)'
;MSVTTLHGKLATILTAVVLGVVAASLVWTLTGVIRHGRLREEYRRTVMAMRWWMIPAAIGQLSVVVAVYFSLLNAFPWLRWGWWHLLGNGGNVNLGQTGQTGLIWRLVAIALPILVAVIVPWLAHAEEVMFRARAERQGVRRRLRRQVAFGLVHFWSGIPIAACLALTVSGLYFLTVYLRAIRRLGPELQAAEEIPRYERLPYPALPANVGDDPDAWAAHRTERGRVRAENERRRNEWSDNLQGHISASRDRVDEVMCRAVATSAAAHAVNNWLLISLLLVVFLVR
;
A
#
# COMPACT_ATOMS: atom_id res chain seq x y z
N MET A 1 15.90 10.90 -33.65
CA MET A 1 16.70 9.65 -33.59
C MET A 1 15.76 8.47 -33.74
N SER A 2 15.92 7.67 -34.79
CA SER A 2 15.14 6.44 -35.00
C SER A 2 15.77 5.34 -34.16
N VAL A 3 15.10 4.91 -33.09
CA VAL A 3 15.50 3.70 -32.37
C VAL A 3 15.21 2.51 -33.30
N THR A 4 16.22 1.70 -33.59
CA THR A 4 16.08 0.50 -34.43
C THR A 4 15.12 -0.47 -33.76
N THR A 5 13.91 -0.59 -34.27
CA THR A 5 12.93 -1.58 -33.81
C THR A 5 13.26 -2.95 -34.42
N LEU A 6 13.13 -4.00 -33.61
CA LEU A 6 13.17 -5.37 -34.12
C LEU A 6 11.93 -5.61 -34.98
N HIS A 7 12.11 -6.18 -36.17
CA HIS A 7 11.03 -6.48 -37.11
C HIS A 7 11.01 -7.97 -37.46
N GLY A 8 9.87 -8.43 -37.98
CA GLY A 8 9.71 -9.79 -38.51
C GLY A 8 9.55 -10.87 -37.45
N LYS A 9 9.82 -12.12 -37.83
CA LYS A 9 9.51 -13.33 -37.04
C LYS A 9 10.11 -13.30 -35.63
N LEU A 10 11.32 -12.77 -35.48
CA LEU A 10 12.00 -12.68 -34.19
C LEU A 10 11.24 -11.77 -33.21
N ALA A 11 10.78 -10.59 -33.65
CA ALA A 11 10.00 -9.67 -32.81
C ALA A 11 8.66 -10.29 -32.37
N THR A 12 8.00 -11.03 -33.26
CA THR A 12 6.77 -11.75 -32.96
C THR A 12 6.99 -12.86 -31.93
N ILE A 13 8.06 -13.66 -32.08
CA ILE A 13 8.42 -14.73 -31.12
C ILE A 13 8.73 -14.12 -29.75
N LEU A 14 9.57 -13.07 -29.71
CA LEU A 14 9.91 -12.40 -28.44
C LEU A 14 8.68 -11.77 -27.77
N THR A 15 7.79 -11.15 -28.55
CA THR A 15 6.51 -10.64 -28.05
C THR A 15 5.67 -11.75 -27.43
N ALA A 16 5.56 -12.91 -28.10
CA ALA A 16 4.82 -14.06 -27.59
C ALA A 16 5.43 -14.59 -26.27
N VAL A 17 6.76 -14.71 -26.21
CA VAL A 17 7.48 -15.17 -25.01
C VAL A 17 7.24 -14.23 -23.84
N VAL A 18 7.42 -12.92 -24.03
CA VAL A 18 7.22 -11.93 -22.97
C VAL A 18 5.77 -11.95 -22.47
N LEU A 19 4.78 -11.96 -23.37
CA LEU A 19 3.38 -12.02 -22.99
C LEU A 19 3.01 -13.34 -22.31
N GLY A 20 3.61 -14.46 -22.74
CA GLY A 20 3.46 -15.76 -22.09
C GLY A 20 3.98 -15.76 -20.65
N VAL A 21 5.16 -15.17 -20.41
CA VAL A 21 5.74 -15.02 -19.07
C VAL A 21 4.85 -14.13 -18.19
N VAL A 22 4.38 -13.00 -18.73
CA VAL A 22 3.47 -12.09 -18.03
C VAL A 22 2.16 -12.79 -17.67
N ALA A 23 1.54 -13.50 -18.62
CA ALA A 23 0.33 -14.27 -18.38
C ALA A 23 0.52 -15.32 -17.28
N ALA A 24 1.62 -16.10 -17.35
CA ALA A 24 1.96 -17.09 -16.35
C ALA A 24 2.17 -16.47 -14.96
N SER A 25 2.86 -15.33 -14.89
CA SER A 25 3.08 -14.59 -13.64
C SER A 25 1.76 -14.09 -13.02
N LEU A 26 0.85 -13.58 -13.83
CA LEU A 26 -0.48 -13.15 -13.37
C LEU A 26 -1.32 -14.34 -12.89
N VAL A 27 -1.34 -15.46 -13.61
CA VAL A 27 -2.04 -16.68 -13.18
C VAL A 27 -1.45 -17.23 -11.89
N TRP A 28 -0.12 -17.24 -11.76
CA TRP A 28 0.57 -17.65 -10.54
C TRP A 28 0.16 -16.76 -9.36
N THR A 29 0.13 -15.45 -9.58
CA THR A 29 -0.29 -14.45 -8.58
C THR A 29 -1.74 -14.69 -8.16
N LEU A 30 -2.66 -14.84 -9.11
CA LEU A 30 -4.07 -15.14 -8.84
C LEU A 30 -4.23 -16.43 -8.02
N THR A 31 -3.53 -17.48 -8.42
CA THR A 31 -3.52 -18.77 -7.72
C THR A 31 -3.00 -18.60 -6.29
N GLY A 32 -1.95 -17.80 -6.11
CA GLY A 32 -1.43 -17.42 -4.80
C GLY A 32 -2.48 -16.74 -3.94
N VAL A 33 -3.16 -15.73 -4.48
CA VAL A 33 -4.27 -15.03 -3.80
C VAL A 33 -5.37 -16.00 -3.41
N ILE A 34 -5.79 -16.89 -4.31
CA ILE A 34 -6.86 -17.87 -4.03
C ILE A 34 -6.45 -18.88 -2.97
N ARG A 35 -5.20 -19.35 -2.96
CA ARG A 35 -4.75 -20.43 -2.05
C ARG A 35 -4.39 -19.96 -0.64
N HIS A 36 -3.81 -18.77 -0.49
CA HIS A 36 -3.26 -18.31 0.79
C HIS A 36 -4.24 -17.40 1.55
N GLY A 37 -4.62 -17.81 2.76
CA GLY A 37 -5.59 -17.08 3.58
C GLY A 37 -5.22 -15.62 3.85
N ARG A 38 -3.93 -15.33 4.07
CA ARG A 38 -3.43 -13.96 4.25
C ARG A 38 -3.69 -13.07 3.04
N LEU A 39 -3.36 -13.54 1.83
CA LEU A 39 -3.53 -12.75 0.60
C LEU A 39 -5.01 -12.54 0.28
N ARG A 40 -5.87 -13.53 0.55
CA ARG A 40 -7.33 -13.38 0.45
C ARG A 40 -7.86 -12.29 1.38
N GLU A 41 -7.34 -12.23 2.60
CA GLU A 41 -7.76 -11.22 3.57
C GLU A 41 -7.29 -9.82 3.16
N GLU A 42 -6.05 -9.66 2.68
CA GLU A 42 -5.53 -8.40 2.12
C GLU A 42 -6.36 -7.92 0.91
N TYR A 43 -6.72 -8.86 0.01
CA TYR A 43 -7.62 -8.62 -1.11
C TYR A 43 -8.99 -8.15 -0.63
N ARG A 44 -9.62 -8.91 0.27
CA ARG A 44 -10.94 -8.63 0.83
C ARG A 44 -10.98 -7.27 1.52
N ARG A 45 -10.00 -6.95 2.35
CA ARG A 45 -9.90 -5.63 3.02
C ARG A 45 -9.84 -4.50 2.02
N THR A 46 -9.10 -4.66 0.93
CA THR A 46 -9.01 -3.66 -0.13
C THR A 46 -10.35 -3.44 -0.83
N VAL A 47 -11.06 -4.52 -1.20
CA VAL A 47 -12.39 -4.42 -1.81
C VAL A 47 -13.40 -3.80 -0.84
N MET A 48 -13.42 -4.23 0.42
CA MET A 48 -14.33 -3.72 1.44
C MET A 48 -14.05 -2.25 1.83
N ALA A 49 -12.85 -1.74 1.55
CA ALA A 49 -12.49 -0.34 1.77
C ALA A 49 -12.93 0.59 0.61
N MET A 50 -13.42 0.05 -0.50
CA MET A 50 -13.90 0.85 -1.63
C MET A 50 -15.12 1.69 -1.26
N ARG A 51 -15.18 2.92 -1.77
CA ARG A 51 -16.27 3.85 -1.52
C ARG A 51 -16.65 4.53 -2.82
N TRP A 52 -17.93 4.87 -2.98
CA TRP A 52 -18.47 5.45 -4.22
C TRP A 52 -17.73 6.73 -4.65
N TRP A 53 -17.28 7.56 -3.71
CA TRP A 53 -16.57 8.82 -4.00
C TRP A 53 -15.22 8.60 -4.70
N MET A 54 -14.65 7.39 -4.61
CA MET A 54 -13.39 7.06 -5.26
C MET A 54 -13.53 7.06 -6.78
N ILE A 55 -14.73 6.84 -7.34
CA ILE A 55 -14.98 6.86 -8.78
C ILE A 55 -14.80 8.27 -9.36
N PRO A 56 -15.55 9.31 -8.93
CA PRO A 56 -15.33 10.66 -9.45
C PRO A 56 -13.93 11.19 -9.12
N ALA A 57 -13.36 10.84 -7.97
CA ALA A 57 -11.98 11.19 -7.65
C ALA A 57 -10.97 10.55 -8.61
N ALA A 58 -11.19 9.29 -8.99
CA ALA A 58 -10.38 8.58 -9.96
C ALA A 58 -10.50 9.19 -11.37
N ILE A 59 -11.71 9.58 -11.80
CA ILE A 59 -11.90 10.28 -13.08
C ILE A 59 -11.08 11.59 -13.11
N GLY A 60 -11.22 12.42 -12.07
CA GLY A 60 -10.46 13.67 -11.98
C GLY A 60 -8.95 13.41 -11.95
N GLN A 61 -8.51 12.43 -11.17
CA GLN A 61 -7.11 12.08 -11.04
C GLN A 61 -6.52 11.57 -12.36
N LEU A 62 -7.16 10.62 -13.04
CA LEU A 62 -6.75 10.10 -14.35
C LEU A 62 -6.71 11.21 -15.41
N SER A 63 -7.67 12.14 -15.38
CA SER A 63 -7.67 13.29 -16.28
C SER A 63 -6.40 14.14 -16.13
N VAL A 64 -5.95 14.37 -14.88
CA VAL A 64 -4.69 15.07 -14.62
C VAL A 64 -3.48 14.25 -15.09
N VAL A 65 -3.45 12.93 -14.88
CA VAL A 65 -2.35 12.09 -15.39
C VAL A 65 -2.26 12.17 -16.90
N VAL A 66 -3.40 12.04 -17.59
CA VAL A 66 -3.47 12.12 -19.05
C VAL A 66 -2.99 13.49 -19.55
N ALA A 67 -3.44 14.58 -18.90
CA ALA A 67 -2.97 15.93 -19.24
C ALA A 67 -1.45 16.06 -19.06
N VAL A 68 -0.89 15.64 -17.92
CA VAL A 68 0.55 15.68 -17.65
C VAL A 68 1.32 14.82 -18.65
N TYR A 69 0.84 13.63 -18.96
CA TYR A 69 1.43 12.76 -19.96
C TYR A 69 1.53 13.45 -21.33
N PHE A 70 0.43 14.02 -21.83
CA PHE A 70 0.44 14.72 -23.12
C PHE A 70 1.29 15.99 -23.09
N SER A 71 1.29 16.76 -22.00
CA SER A 71 2.18 17.91 -21.83
C SER A 71 3.66 17.50 -21.88
N LEU A 72 4.04 16.41 -21.22
CA LEU A 72 5.40 15.87 -21.25
C LEU A 72 5.80 15.41 -22.65
N LEU A 73 4.91 14.74 -23.38
CA LEU A 73 5.19 14.32 -24.75
C LEU A 73 5.33 15.49 -25.72
N ASN A 74 4.54 16.55 -25.54
CA ASN A 74 4.62 17.74 -26.36
C ASN A 74 5.95 18.49 -26.13
N ALA A 75 6.37 18.61 -24.86
CA ALA A 75 7.62 19.28 -24.51
C ALA A 75 8.86 18.43 -24.84
N PHE A 76 8.78 17.11 -24.61
CA PHE A 76 9.90 16.18 -24.74
C PHE A 76 9.48 14.93 -25.51
N PRO A 77 9.47 14.99 -26.86
CA PRO A 77 8.99 13.90 -27.70
C PRO A 77 9.66 12.54 -27.46
N TRP A 78 10.92 12.54 -27.01
CA TRP A 78 11.70 11.34 -26.72
C TRP A 78 11.20 10.57 -25.49
N LEU A 79 10.41 11.19 -24.60
CA LEU A 79 9.80 10.52 -23.45
C LEU A 79 8.71 9.50 -23.83
N ARG A 80 8.33 9.41 -25.12
CA ARG A 80 7.46 8.35 -25.65
C ARG A 80 8.10 6.97 -25.59
N TRP A 81 9.41 6.90 -25.40
CA TRP A 81 10.14 5.64 -25.42
C TRP A 81 9.91 4.81 -24.15
N GLY A 82 9.85 3.49 -24.33
CA GLY A 82 9.84 2.45 -23.31
C GLY A 82 10.46 1.19 -23.91
N TRP A 83 11.01 0.28 -23.10
CA TRP A 83 11.72 -0.90 -23.65
C TRP A 83 10.82 -1.78 -24.54
N TRP A 84 9.50 -1.78 -24.29
CA TRP A 84 8.52 -2.52 -25.08
C TRP A 84 8.41 -2.03 -26.54
N HIS A 85 8.75 -0.76 -26.79
CA HIS A 85 8.85 -0.21 -28.13
C HIS A 85 9.97 -0.85 -28.97
N LEU A 86 11.01 -1.41 -28.35
CA LEU A 86 12.08 -2.10 -29.08
C LEU A 86 11.55 -3.32 -29.87
N LEU A 87 10.44 -3.90 -29.43
CA LEU A 87 9.78 -5.04 -30.08
C LEU A 87 8.67 -4.62 -31.07
N GLY A 88 8.57 -3.32 -31.37
CA GLY A 88 7.51 -2.78 -32.24
C GLY A 88 6.14 -2.65 -31.55
N ASN A 89 6.10 -2.82 -30.23
CA ASN A 89 4.87 -2.72 -29.44
C ASN A 89 4.76 -1.34 -28.76
N GLY A 90 3.64 -1.06 -28.10
CA GLY A 90 3.46 0.18 -27.34
C GLY A 90 2.56 -0.02 -26.13
N GLY A 91 2.70 0.84 -25.14
CA GLY A 91 1.87 0.82 -23.93
C GLY A 91 2.39 -0.12 -22.84
N ASN A 92 1.48 -0.85 -22.20
CA ASN A 92 1.72 -1.69 -21.03
C ASN A 92 1.63 -3.18 -21.39
N VAL A 93 2.73 -3.91 -21.17
CA VAL A 93 2.83 -5.34 -21.46
C VAL A 93 1.87 -6.19 -20.61
N ASN A 94 1.59 -5.77 -19.38
CA ASN A 94 0.66 -6.45 -18.47
C ASN A 94 -0.78 -6.41 -18.98
N LEU A 95 -1.10 -5.46 -19.86
CA LEU A 95 -2.42 -5.32 -20.48
C LEU A 95 -2.48 -5.95 -21.87
N GLY A 96 -1.45 -6.71 -22.27
CA GLY A 96 -1.43 -7.37 -23.59
C GLY A 96 -1.36 -6.41 -24.77
N GLN A 97 -0.94 -5.16 -24.56
CA GLN A 97 -0.86 -4.17 -25.64
C GLN A 97 0.31 -4.50 -26.56
N THR A 98 0.02 -4.77 -27.83
CA THR A 98 1.01 -5.19 -28.83
C THR A 98 0.69 -4.58 -30.19
N GLY A 99 1.72 -4.41 -31.03
CA GLY A 99 1.57 -4.04 -32.44
C GLY A 99 1.27 -5.23 -33.36
N GLN A 100 1.19 -6.45 -32.82
CA GLN A 100 0.88 -7.66 -33.58
C GLN A 100 -0.62 -7.73 -33.94
N THR A 101 -0.94 -8.30 -35.10
CA THR A 101 -2.30 -8.42 -35.63
C THR A 101 -2.72 -9.88 -35.75
N GLY A 102 -4.02 -10.15 -35.62
CA GLY A 102 -4.61 -11.50 -35.71
C GLY A 102 -5.45 -11.89 -34.50
N LEU A 103 -6.22 -12.96 -34.62
CA LEU A 103 -7.22 -13.37 -33.62
C LEU A 103 -6.58 -13.64 -32.25
N ILE A 104 -5.46 -14.37 -32.20
CA ILE A 104 -4.78 -14.72 -30.94
C ILE A 104 -4.37 -13.46 -30.18
N TRP A 105 -3.79 -12.46 -30.86
CA TRP A 105 -3.36 -11.22 -30.23
C TRP A 105 -4.54 -10.39 -29.71
N ARG A 106 -5.67 -10.39 -30.44
CA ARG A 106 -6.91 -9.76 -29.96
C ARG A 106 -7.44 -10.44 -28.70
N LEU A 107 -7.43 -11.77 -28.66
CA LEU A 107 -7.82 -12.53 -27.47
C LEU A 107 -6.90 -12.21 -26.28
N VAL A 108 -5.60 -12.13 -26.50
CA VAL A 108 -4.62 -11.75 -25.46
C VAL A 108 -4.87 -10.33 -24.94
N ALA A 109 -5.13 -9.37 -25.83
CA ALA A 109 -5.43 -7.97 -25.48
C ALA A 109 -6.74 -7.79 -24.70
N ILE A 110 -7.62 -8.80 -24.67
CA ILE A 110 -8.85 -8.80 -23.85
C ILE A 110 -8.65 -9.63 -22.58
N ALA A 111 -8.06 -10.81 -22.70
CA ALA A 111 -7.89 -11.74 -21.58
C ALA A 111 -6.93 -11.19 -20.51
N LEU A 112 -5.82 -10.55 -20.91
CA LEU A 112 -4.86 -10.00 -19.95
C LEU A 112 -5.44 -8.85 -19.11
N PRO A 113 -6.10 -7.83 -19.69
CA PRO A 113 -6.75 -6.80 -18.87
C PRO A 113 -7.83 -7.34 -17.93
N ILE A 114 -8.61 -8.35 -18.34
CA ILE A 114 -9.58 -9.00 -17.45
C ILE A 114 -8.87 -9.70 -16.28
N LEU A 115 -7.82 -10.48 -16.57
CA LEU A 115 -7.03 -11.15 -15.55
C LEU A 115 -6.40 -10.15 -14.57
N VAL A 116 -5.83 -9.06 -15.09
CA VAL A 116 -5.31 -7.96 -14.27
C VAL A 116 -6.43 -7.36 -13.43
N ALA A 117 -7.60 -7.04 -14.00
CA ALA A 117 -8.72 -6.46 -13.26
C ALA A 117 -9.15 -7.34 -12.08
N VAL A 118 -9.16 -8.66 -12.22
CA VAL A 118 -9.49 -9.59 -11.13
C VAL A 118 -8.47 -9.47 -9.98
N ILE A 119 -7.17 -9.38 -10.29
CA ILE A 119 -6.07 -9.39 -9.31
C ILE A 119 -5.77 -7.99 -8.75
N VAL A 120 -6.19 -6.93 -9.45
CA VAL A 120 -5.89 -5.51 -9.12
C VAL A 120 -6.05 -5.14 -7.65
N PRO A 121 -7.10 -5.55 -6.91
CA PRO A 121 -7.21 -5.21 -5.49
C PRO A 121 -6.00 -5.69 -4.66
N TRP A 122 -5.46 -6.86 -4.96
CA TRP A 122 -4.25 -7.35 -4.30
C TRP A 122 -2.99 -6.65 -4.79
N LEU A 123 -2.83 -6.44 -6.11
CA LEU A 123 -1.68 -5.71 -6.66
C LEU A 123 -1.58 -4.30 -6.09
N ALA A 124 -2.71 -3.58 -6.05
CA ALA A 124 -2.83 -2.27 -5.45
C ALA A 124 -2.43 -2.32 -3.97
N HIS A 125 -2.91 -3.32 -3.22
CA HIS A 125 -2.51 -3.49 -1.82
C HIS A 125 -0.99 -3.65 -1.66
N ALA A 126 -0.38 -4.56 -2.42
CA ALA A 126 1.06 -4.82 -2.36
C ALA A 126 1.89 -3.56 -2.68
N GLU A 127 1.49 -2.79 -3.71
CA GLU A 127 2.13 -1.53 -4.04
C GLU A 127 1.94 -0.46 -2.96
N GLU A 128 0.75 -0.36 -2.37
CA GLU A 128 0.50 0.59 -1.28
C GLU A 128 1.30 0.25 -0.03
N VAL A 129 1.47 -1.04 0.31
CA VAL A 129 2.40 -1.46 1.37
C VAL A 129 3.83 -1.00 1.04
N MET A 130 4.30 -1.24 -0.18
CA MET A 130 5.68 -0.92 -0.58
C MET A 130 5.97 0.58 -0.54
N PHE A 131 5.04 1.41 -1.02
CA PHE A 131 5.29 2.85 -1.19
C PHE A 131 4.71 3.75 -0.09
N ARG A 132 3.58 3.37 0.53
CA ARG A 132 2.81 4.27 1.43
C ARG A 132 2.95 3.88 2.89
N ALA A 133 3.18 2.60 3.20
CA ALA A 133 3.38 2.19 4.58
C ALA A 133 4.45 3.05 5.28
N ARG A 134 4.06 3.54 6.45
CA ARG A 134 4.84 4.41 7.33
C ARG A 134 5.25 5.76 6.72
N ALA A 135 4.52 6.25 5.71
CA ALA A 135 4.82 7.54 5.10
C ALA A 135 4.57 8.72 6.05
N GLU A 136 3.64 8.60 7.00
CA GLU A 136 3.34 9.60 8.02
C GLU A 136 4.55 9.95 8.90
N ARG A 137 5.46 8.99 9.13
CA ARG A 137 6.71 9.18 9.88
C ARG A 137 7.87 9.74 9.02
N GLN A 138 7.64 10.02 7.74
CA GLN A 138 8.69 10.44 6.80
C GLN A 138 8.61 11.93 6.50
N GLY A 139 9.77 12.56 6.30
CA GLY A 139 9.86 13.93 5.78
C GLY A 139 9.41 14.06 4.32
N VAL A 140 9.04 15.28 3.92
CA VAL A 140 8.47 15.61 2.60
C VAL A 140 9.34 15.11 1.45
N ARG A 141 10.67 15.32 1.51
CA ARG A 141 11.61 14.87 0.48
C ARG A 141 11.56 13.36 0.25
N ARG A 142 11.48 12.57 1.33
CA ARG A 142 11.43 11.10 1.23
C ARG A 142 10.10 10.62 0.65
N ARG A 143 8.99 11.26 1.06
CA ARG A 143 7.66 10.99 0.49
C ARG A 143 7.62 11.24 -1.02
N LEU A 144 8.17 12.38 -1.47
CA LEU A 144 8.22 12.73 -2.88
C LEU A 144 9.08 11.74 -3.68
N ARG A 145 10.28 11.41 -3.21
CA ARG A 145 11.16 10.42 -3.86
C ARG A 145 10.47 9.07 -4.05
N ARG A 146 9.69 8.62 -3.05
CA ARG A 146 8.90 7.38 -3.16
C ARG A 146 7.80 7.47 -4.23
N GLN A 147 7.17 8.61 -4.44
CA GLN A 147 6.15 8.76 -5.48
C GLN A 147 6.76 8.81 -6.88
N VAL A 148 7.93 9.41 -7.02
CA VAL A 148 8.70 9.33 -8.27
C VAL A 148 9.12 7.88 -8.54
N ALA A 149 9.65 7.17 -7.54
CA ALA A 149 9.99 5.76 -7.67
C ALA A 149 8.78 4.88 -8.01
N PHE A 150 7.61 5.18 -7.43
CA PHE A 150 6.34 4.54 -7.78
C PHE A 150 6.02 4.71 -9.26
N GLY A 151 6.17 5.91 -9.82
CA GLY A 151 5.99 6.12 -11.25
C GLY A 151 7.03 5.35 -12.09
N LEU A 152 8.31 5.42 -11.72
CA LEU A 152 9.41 4.83 -12.48
C LEU A 152 9.44 3.31 -12.49
N VAL A 153 8.94 2.62 -11.45
CA VAL A 153 8.93 1.15 -11.43
C VAL A 153 8.09 0.56 -12.58
N HIS A 154 7.09 1.31 -13.04
CA HIS A 154 6.22 0.91 -14.16
C HIS A 154 6.95 0.84 -15.50
N PHE A 155 8.14 1.44 -15.61
CA PHE A 155 9.00 1.29 -16.78
C PHE A 155 9.31 -0.19 -17.05
N TRP A 156 9.42 -1.03 -16.01
CA TRP A 156 9.62 -2.47 -16.15
C TRP A 156 8.44 -3.18 -16.82
N SER A 157 7.24 -2.61 -16.78
CA SER A 157 6.05 -3.12 -17.50
C SER A 157 5.96 -2.60 -18.94
N GLY A 158 7.02 -2.00 -19.47
CA GLY A 158 7.06 -1.50 -20.85
C GLY A 158 6.48 -0.11 -21.04
N ILE A 159 5.97 0.49 -19.95
CA ILE A 159 5.30 1.79 -19.97
C ILE A 159 6.29 2.90 -20.37
N PRO A 160 5.91 3.83 -21.27
CA PRO A 160 6.76 4.95 -21.68
C PRO A 160 7.24 5.83 -20.51
N ILE A 161 8.42 6.43 -20.63
CA ILE A 161 8.99 7.31 -19.59
C ILE A 161 8.04 8.46 -19.23
N ALA A 162 7.40 9.09 -20.23
CA ALA A 162 6.41 10.15 -19.99
C ALA A 162 5.28 9.68 -19.07
N ALA A 163 4.78 8.45 -19.30
CA ALA A 163 3.70 7.88 -18.49
C ALA A 163 4.22 7.52 -17.08
N CYS A 164 5.44 6.99 -16.96
CA CYS A 164 6.07 6.75 -15.66
C CYS A 164 6.19 8.04 -14.83
N LEU A 165 6.60 9.16 -15.46
CA LEU A 165 6.67 10.46 -14.79
C LEU A 165 5.27 10.96 -14.41
N ALA A 166 4.29 10.86 -15.31
CA ALA A 166 2.91 11.24 -15.04
C ALA A 166 2.28 10.44 -13.89
N LEU A 167 2.62 9.16 -13.74
CA LEU A 167 2.18 8.30 -12.63
C LEU A 167 2.70 8.76 -11.25
N THR A 168 3.69 9.66 -11.19
CA THR A 168 4.04 10.36 -9.95
C THR A 168 2.84 11.10 -9.36
N VAL A 169 1.96 11.65 -10.22
CA VAL A 169 0.72 12.32 -9.80
C VAL A 169 -0.22 11.33 -9.13
N SER A 170 -0.41 10.14 -9.71
CA SER A 170 -1.17 9.05 -9.07
C SER A 170 -0.58 8.72 -7.72
N GLY A 171 0.75 8.61 -7.62
CA GLY A 171 1.40 8.31 -6.36
C GLY A 171 1.16 9.37 -5.28
N LEU A 172 1.21 10.65 -5.63
CA LEU A 172 0.89 11.75 -4.73
C LEU A 172 -0.58 11.76 -4.28
N TYR A 173 -1.50 11.43 -5.20
CA TYR A 173 -2.91 11.26 -4.86
C TYR A 173 -3.11 10.11 -3.85
N PHE A 174 -2.56 8.92 -4.11
CA PHE A 174 -2.67 7.79 -3.18
C PHE A 174 -2.01 8.08 -1.83
N LEU A 175 -0.84 8.73 -1.82
CA LEU A 175 -0.23 9.21 -0.59
C LEU A 175 -1.16 10.15 0.19
N THR A 176 -1.89 11.03 -0.50
CA THR A 176 -2.84 11.93 0.16
C THR A 176 -4.02 11.17 0.76
N VAL A 177 -4.56 10.17 0.05
CA VAL A 177 -5.62 9.29 0.57
C VAL A 177 -5.12 8.54 1.81
N TYR A 178 -3.94 7.93 1.74
CA TYR A 178 -3.28 7.25 2.86
C TYR A 178 -3.10 8.18 4.08
N LEU A 179 -2.51 9.36 3.90
CA LEU A 179 -2.28 10.30 5.01
C LEU A 179 -3.57 10.87 5.60
N ARG A 180 -4.65 10.95 4.81
CA ARG A 180 -5.99 11.30 5.32
C ARG A 180 -6.59 10.14 6.13
N ALA A 181 -6.41 8.90 5.68
CA ALA A 181 -6.84 7.72 6.42
C ALA A 181 -6.12 7.60 7.77
N ILE A 182 -4.79 7.77 7.79
CA ILE A 182 -4.01 7.80 9.03
C ILE A 182 -4.50 8.89 9.98
N ARG A 183 -4.75 10.11 9.47
CA ARG A 183 -5.27 11.21 10.31
C ARG A 183 -6.63 10.88 10.94
N ARG A 184 -7.52 10.22 10.20
CA ARG A 184 -8.82 9.77 10.72
C ARG A 184 -8.69 8.69 11.78
N LEU A 185 -7.71 7.80 11.62
CA LEU A 185 -7.39 6.72 12.56
C LEU A 185 -6.48 7.19 13.72
N GLY A 186 -6.17 8.48 13.81
CA GLY A 186 -5.21 9.03 14.79
C GLY A 186 -5.50 8.62 16.24
N PRO A 187 -6.73 8.74 16.75
CA PRO A 187 -7.05 8.31 18.12
C PRO A 187 -6.82 6.82 18.36
N GLU A 188 -7.21 5.97 17.40
CA GLU A 188 -6.98 4.52 17.48
C GLU A 188 -5.49 4.18 17.42
N LEU A 189 -4.73 4.90 16.59
CA LEU A 189 -3.29 4.73 16.49
C LEU A 189 -2.58 5.13 17.79
N GLN A 190 -2.99 6.22 18.43
CA GLN A 190 -2.48 6.64 19.74
C GLN A 190 -2.78 5.57 20.81
N ALA A 191 -4.02 5.09 20.88
CA ALA A 191 -4.40 4.02 21.81
C ALA A 191 -3.64 2.70 21.52
N ALA A 192 -3.33 2.41 20.25
CA ALA A 192 -2.53 1.24 19.89
C ALA A 192 -1.07 1.35 20.33
N GLU A 193 -0.49 2.56 20.26
CA GLU A 193 0.88 2.88 20.68
C GLU A 193 1.04 2.92 22.21
N GLU A 194 -0.05 3.10 22.96
CA GLU A 194 -0.04 3.06 24.42
C GLU A 194 0.33 1.66 24.96
N ILE A 195 1.45 1.61 25.68
CA ILE A 195 1.87 0.44 26.46
C ILE A 195 1.23 0.57 27.85
N PRO A 196 0.56 -0.48 28.36
CA PRO A 196 0.03 -0.49 29.72
C PRO A 196 1.10 -0.08 30.72
N ARG A 197 0.81 0.94 31.53
CA ARG A 197 1.70 1.38 32.60
C ARG A 197 1.49 0.50 33.82
N TYR A 198 2.55 0.22 34.57
CA TYR A 198 2.38 -0.40 35.88
C TYR A 198 1.64 0.58 36.80
N GLU A 199 0.59 0.12 37.47
CA GLU A 199 -0.15 0.92 38.43
C GLU A 199 0.40 0.70 39.84
N ARG A 200 0.89 1.78 40.45
CA ARG A 200 1.44 1.75 41.82
C ARG A 200 0.32 1.98 42.82
N LEU A 201 0.20 1.09 43.81
CA LEU A 201 -0.64 1.33 44.96
C LEU A 201 -0.14 2.55 45.76
N PRO A 202 -1.04 3.45 46.18
CA PRO A 202 -0.67 4.59 47.01
C PRO A 202 -0.14 4.10 48.36
N TYR A 203 0.87 4.77 48.90
CA TYR A 203 1.32 4.50 50.26
C TYR A 203 0.29 4.99 51.27
N PRO A 204 0.16 4.31 52.43
CA PRO A 204 -0.70 4.80 53.50
C PRO A 204 -0.28 6.21 53.91
N ALA A 205 -1.26 7.06 54.22
CA ALA A 205 -0.99 8.39 54.77
C ALA A 205 -0.29 8.28 56.12
N LEU A 206 0.48 9.31 56.48
CA LEU A 206 1.08 9.42 57.80
C LEU A 206 -0.04 9.53 58.85
N PRO A 207 0.05 8.81 59.99
CA PRO A 207 -0.91 8.98 61.07
C PRO A 207 -0.82 10.40 61.64
N ALA A 208 -1.92 10.96 62.11
CA ALA A 208 -1.96 12.34 62.62
C ALA A 208 -1.10 12.56 63.89
N ASN A 209 -0.79 11.48 64.61
CA ASN A 209 -0.18 11.50 65.94
C ASN A 209 1.25 10.94 65.90
N VAL A 210 2.04 11.29 64.89
CA VAL A 210 3.42 10.79 64.72
C VAL A 210 4.29 11.26 65.89
N GLY A 211 4.40 10.44 66.93
CA GLY A 211 5.18 10.72 68.13
C GLY A 211 4.51 10.28 69.44
N ASP A 212 3.18 10.28 69.48
CA ASP A 212 2.41 10.07 70.72
C ASP A 212 1.89 8.63 70.86
N ASP A 213 1.78 7.89 69.74
CA ASP A 213 1.28 6.51 69.70
C ASP A 213 2.29 5.57 69.01
N PRO A 214 3.12 4.86 69.79
CA PRO A 214 4.08 3.88 69.27
C PRO A 214 3.43 2.75 68.46
N ASP A 215 2.20 2.36 68.80
CA ASP A 215 1.48 1.26 68.14
C ASP A 215 0.91 1.71 66.80
N ALA A 216 0.37 2.92 66.70
CA ALA A 216 -0.02 3.51 65.42
C ALA A 216 1.18 3.66 64.46
N TRP A 217 2.36 4.00 65.00
CA TRP A 217 3.59 4.04 64.20
C TRP A 217 4.06 2.66 63.75
N ALA A 218 3.96 1.64 64.61
CA ALA A 218 4.27 0.26 64.25
C ALA A 218 3.32 -0.26 63.15
N ALA A 219 2.01 -0.04 63.30
CA ALA A 219 1.00 -0.42 62.31
C ALA A 219 1.22 0.27 60.95
N HIS A 220 1.51 1.59 60.96
CA HIS A 220 1.83 2.33 59.74
C HIS A 220 3.07 1.77 59.02
N ARG A 221 4.14 1.44 59.76
CA ARG A 221 5.35 0.84 59.16
C ARG A 221 5.06 -0.53 58.53
N THR A 222 4.26 -1.36 59.20
CA THR A 222 3.85 -2.67 58.67
C THR A 222 3.05 -2.52 57.38
N GLU A 223 2.04 -1.65 57.36
CA GLU A 223 1.22 -1.42 56.17
C GLU A 223 2.03 -0.81 55.02
N ARG A 224 2.92 0.13 55.31
CA ARG A 224 3.85 0.69 54.33
C ARG A 224 4.80 -0.38 53.75
N GLY A 225 5.26 -1.30 54.59
CA GLY A 225 6.05 -2.46 54.18
C GLY A 225 5.27 -3.39 53.25
N ARG A 226 4.01 -3.68 53.59
CA ARG A 226 3.09 -4.48 52.76
C ARG A 226 2.85 -3.84 51.39
N VAL A 227 2.53 -2.54 51.36
CA VAL A 227 2.33 -1.79 50.10
C VAL A 227 3.61 -1.74 49.27
N ARG A 228 4.79 -1.64 49.91
CA ARG A 228 6.08 -1.69 49.20
C ARG A 228 6.30 -3.06 48.55
N ALA A 229 6.11 -4.16 49.29
CA ALA A 229 6.28 -5.52 48.78
C ALA A 229 5.29 -5.80 47.64
N GLU A 230 4.04 -5.38 47.78
CA GLU A 230 3.01 -5.53 46.74
C GLU A 230 3.36 -4.74 45.47
N ASN A 231 3.82 -3.48 45.61
CA ASN A 231 4.27 -2.69 44.48
C ASN A 231 5.49 -3.29 43.77
N GLU A 232 6.39 -3.92 44.51
CA GLU A 232 7.54 -4.64 43.96
C GLU A 232 7.13 -5.89 43.18
N ARG A 233 6.20 -6.69 43.74
CA ARG A 233 5.62 -7.85 43.04
C ARG A 233 4.96 -7.44 41.71
N ARG A 234 4.07 -6.43 41.75
CA ARG A 234 3.39 -5.89 40.55
C ARG A 234 4.37 -5.34 39.51
N ARG A 235 5.43 -4.64 39.95
CA ARG A 235 6.47 -4.14 39.04
C ARG A 235 7.21 -5.29 38.35
N ASN A 236 7.54 -6.34 39.09
CA ASN A 236 8.23 -7.50 38.54
C ASN A 236 7.30 -8.25 37.56
N GLU A 237 6.04 -8.51 37.93
CA GLU A 237 5.03 -9.09 37.04
C GLU A 237 4.86 -8.28 35.74
N TRP A 238 4.80 -6.95 35.84
CA TRP A 238 4.74 -6.07 34.66
C TRP A 238 6.01 -6.15 33.81
N SER A 239 7.19 -6.19 34.45
CA SER A 239 8.48 -6.30 33.76
C SER A 239 8.60 -7.62 33.01
N ASP A 240 8.16 -8.73 33.62
CA ASP A 240 8.18 -10.06 33.01
C ASP A 240 7.27 -10.13 31.77
N ASN A 241 6.17 -9.35 31.76
CA ASN A 241 5.23 -9.27 30.65
C ASN A 241 5.51 -8.12 29.66
N LEU A 242 6.54 -7.30 29.91
CA LEU A 242 6.81 -6.08 29.13
C LEU A 242 7.01 -6.38 27.63
N GLN A 243 7.74 -7.44 27.31
CA GLN A 243 7.94 -7.85 25.92
C GLN A 243 6.63 -8.24 25.23
N GLY A 244 5.73 -8.92 25.95
CA GLY A 244 4.38 -9.25 25.47
C GLY A 244 3.54 -8.01 25.21
N HIS A 245 3.59 -7.03 26.12
CA HIS A 245 2.92 -5.74 25.94
C HIS A 245 3.44 -4.95 24.73
N ILE A 246 4.76 -4.93 24.52
CA ILE A 246 5.37 -4.28 23.36
C ILE A 246 4.95 -4.96 22.06
N SER A 247 4.99 -6.30 22.01
CA SER A 247 4.56 -7.06 20.82
C SER A 247 3.08 -6.82 20.53
N ALA A 248 2.21 -6.88 21.53
CA ALA A 248 0.78 -6.62 21.36
C ALA A 248 0.50 -5.18 20.91
N SER A 249 1.25 -4.19 21.40
CA SER A 249 1.15 -2.80 20.92
C SER A 249 1.57 -2.69 19.46
N ARG A 250 2.66 -3.35 19.05
CA ARG A 250 3.11 -3.38 17.65
C ARG A 250 2.05 -4.00 16.74
N ASP A 251 1.44 -5.11 17.15
CA ASP A 251 0.40 -5.78 16.37
C ASP A 251 -0.84 -4.89 16.18
N ARG A 252 -1.29 -4.20 17.25
CA ARG A 252 -2.38 -3.21 17.17
C ARG A 252 -2.04 -2.05 16.23
N VAL A 253 -0.81 -1.52 16.31
CA VAL A 253 -0.34 -0.46 15.41
C VAL A 253 -0.36 -0.96 13.98
N ASP A 254 0.21 -2.13 13.70
CA ASP A 254 0.25 -2.69 12.35
C ASP A 254 -1.17 -2.95 11.80
N GLU A 255 -2.15 -3.31 12.64
CA GLU A 255 -3.56 -3.43 12.24
C GLU A 255 -4.18 -2.09 11.81
N VAL A 256 -3.97 -1.02 12.59
CA VAL A 256 -4.42 0.34 12.23
C VAL A 256 -3.76 0.80 10.92
N MET A 257 -2.47 0.53 10.77
CA MET A 257 -1.71 0.84 9.54
C MET A 257 -2.25 0.04 8.34
N CYS A 258 -2.58 -1.24 8.52
CA CYS A 258 -3.20 -2.07 7.49
C CYS A 258 -4.51 -1.47 6.98
N ARG A 259 -5.34 -0.89 7.86
CA ARG A 259 -6.61 -0.23 7.47
C ARG A 259 -6.37 1.03 6.63
N ALA A 260 -5.36 1.84 6.98
CA ALA A 260 -4.98 3.00 6.19
C ALA A 260 -4.44 2.61 4.81
N VAL A 261 -3.60 1.58 4.75
CA VAL A 261 -3.11 1.00 3.49
C VAL A 261 -4.27 0.48 2.64
N ALA A 262 -5.20 -0.29 3.21
CA ALA A 262 -6.37 -0.81 2.50
C ALA A 262 -7.23 0.31 1.90
N THR A 263 -7.38 1.44 2.60
CA THR A 263 -8.12 2.61 2.09
C THR A 263 -7.43 3.24 0.87
N SER A 264 -6.10 3.37 0.91
CA SER A 264 -5.32 3.85 -0.23
C SER A 264 -5.36 2.86 -1.40
N ALA A 265 -5.24 1.56 -1.09
CA ALA A 265 -5.27 0.48 -2.06
C ALA A 265 -6.62 0.39 -2.77
N ALA A 266 -7.70 0.67 -2.06
CA ALA A 266 -9.04 0.73 -2.64
C ALA A 266 -9.15 1.86 -3.68
N ALA A 267 -8.67 3.07 -3.36
CA ALA A 267 -8.66 4.18 -4.30
C ALA A 267 -7.77 3.89 -5.53
N HIS A 268 -6.63 3.22 -5.31
CA HIS A 268 -5.74 2.76 -6.36
C HIS A 268 -6.39 1.69 -7.25
N ALA A 269 -7.02 0.68 -6.67
CA ALA A 269 -7.73 -0.36 -7.40
C ALA A 269 -8.88 0.21 -8.25
N VAL A 270 -9.66 1.15 -7.72
CA VAL A 270 -10.73 1.85 -8.48
C VAL A 270 -10.15 2.60 -9.67
N ASN A 271 -9.04 3.31 -9.50
CA ASN A 271 -8.32 3.97 -10.59
C ASN A 271 -7.91 2.99 -11.70
N ASN A 272 -7.32 1.86 -11.32
CA ASN A 272 -6.88 0.84 -12.26
C ASN A 272 -8.07 0.19 -12.98
N TRP A 273 -9.18 -0.07 -12.29
CA TRP A 273 -10.39 -0.59 -12.91
C TRP A 273 -11.02 0.37 -13.90
N LEU A 274 -11.06 1.68 -13.61
CA LEU A 274 -11.56 2.66 -14.59
C LEU A 274 -10.67 2.70 -15.83
N LEU A 275 -9.34 2.69 -15.65
CA LEU A 275 -8.39 2.64 -16.76
C LEU A 275 -8.56 1.37 -17.59
N ILE A 276 -8.62 0.20 -16.96
CA ILE A 276 -8.80 -1.09 -17.63
C ILE A 276 -10.14 -1.14 -18.38
N SER A 277 -11.22 -0.65 -17.75
CA SER A 277 -12.55 -0.61 -18.37
C SER A 277 -12.54 0.29 -19.61
N LEU A 278 -11.92 1.46 -19.54
CA LEU A 278 -11.78 2.37 -20.68
C LEU A 278 -10.99 1.70 -21.82
N LEU A 279 -9.88 1.04 -21.49
CA LEU A 279 -9.06 0.34 -22.49
C LEU A 279 -9.82 -0.81 -23.14
N LEU A 280 -10.53 -1.63 -22.35
CA LEU A 280 -11.38 -2.71 -22.87
C LEU A 280 -12.46 -2.18 -23.81
N VAL A 281 -13.14 -1.08 -23.46
CA VAL A 281 -14.12 -0.43 -24.33
C VAL A 281 -13.47 0.01 -25.65
N VAL A 282 -12.31 0.65 -25.60
CA VAL A 282 -11.58 1.07 -26.81
C VAL A 282 -11.19 -0.12 -27.69
N PHE A 283 -10.79 -1.25 -27.10
CA PHE A 283 -10.43 -2.46 -27.83
C PHE A 283 -11.62 -3.23 -28.41
N LEU A 284 -12.81 -3.11 -27.81
CA LEU A 284 -14.02 -3.75 -28.30
C LEU A 284 -14.67 -2.96 -29.44
N VAL A 285 -14.52 -1.64 -29.44
CA VAL A 285 -15.08 -0.74 -30.47
C VAL A 285 -14.19 -0.65 -31.72
N ARG A 286 -12.91 -1.03 -31.60
CA ARG A 286 -11.95 -1.12 -32.72
C ARG A 286 -11.83 -2.55 -33.24
#